data_AF-A0A0G0BGP3-F1
#
_entry.id   AF-A0A0G0BGP3-F1
#
_cell.length_a   1.000
_cell.length_b   1.000
_cell.length_c   1.000
_cell.angle_alpha   90.00
_cell.angle_beta   90.00
_cell.angle_gamma   90.00
#
_symmetry.space_group_name_H-M   'P 1'
#
loop_
_entity.id
_entity.type
_entity.pdbx_description
1 polymer ?
#
loop_
_entity_poly.entity_id
_entity_poly.type
_entity_poly.pdbx_seq_one_letter_code
_entity_poly.pdbx_strand_id
1 'polypeptide(L)'
;MNQKNQDKIKEDIMQYLGLNKLSQDKQDEILAKIGEIILKKIFIETVDKLGETDRAEFEKMLKEGTDADSIEKFLNTKIENYDMIISRIVEEVKNDIKNS
;
A
#
# COMPACT_ATOMS: atom_id res chain seq x y z
N MET A 1 4.90 -8.58 -3.10
CA MET A 1 4.23 -8.40 -4.39
C MET A 1 5.31 -8.03 -5.42
N ASN A 2 5.32 -8.58 -6.63
CA ASN A 2 6.36 -8.19 -7.61
C ASN A 2 6.00 -6.84 -8.27
N GLN A 3 6.98 -6.17 -8.89
CA GLN A 3 6.79 -4.88 -9.57
C GLN A 3 5.57 -4.89 -10.53
N LYS A 4 5.36 -6.02 -11.21
CA LYS A 4 4.21 -6.27 -12.10
C LYS A 4 2.84 -6.14 -11.41
N ASN A 5 2.74 -6.46 -10.13
CA ASN A 5 1.49 -6.29 -9.38
C ASN A 5 1.33 -4.85 -8.86
N GLN A 6 2.42 -4.14 -8.54
CA GLN A 6 2.34 -2.70 -8.23
C GLN A 6 1.89 -1.90 -9.45
N ASP A 7 2.42 -2.23 -10.63
CA ASP A 7 2.01 -1.59 -11.90
C ASP A 7 0.52 -1.83 -12.20
N LYS A 8 0.02 -3.04 -11.95
CA LYS A 8 -1.41 -3.35 -12.10
C LYS A 8 -2.30 -2.54 -11.15
N ILE A 9 -1.90 -2.42 -9.88
CA ILE A 9 -2.64 -1.60 -8.91
C ILE A 9 -2.61 -0.14 -9.32
N LYS A 10 -1.47 0.36 -9.80
CA LYS A 10 -1.36 1.73 -10.33
C LYS A 10 -2.31 1.94 -11.51
N GLU A 11 -2.30 1.06 -12.51
CA GLU A 11 -3.20 1.12 -13.67
C GLU A 11 -4.67 1.07 -13.27
N ASP A 12 -5.02 0.17 -12.36
CA ASP A 12 -6.38 0.01 -11.85
C ASP A 12 -6.87 1.27 -11.11
N ILE A 13 -6.05 1.85 -10.23
CA ILE A 13 -6.35 3.11 -9.54
C ILE A 13 -6.54 4.24 -10.56
N MET A 14 -5.64 4.38 -11.54
CA MET A 14 -5.72 5.43 -12.55
C MET A 14 -6.97 5.31 -13.42
N GLN A 15 -7.37 4.09 -13.79
CA GLN A 15 -8.60 3.84 -14.53
C GLN A 15 -9.85 4.10 -13.69
N TYR A 16 -9.90 3.56 -12.47
CA TYR A 16 -11.06 3.66 -11.58
C TYR A 16 -11.38 5.10 -11.18
N LEU A 17 -10.35 5.91 -10.90
CA LEU A 17 -10.47 7.30 -10.51
C LEU A 17 -10.43 8.28 -11.69
N GLY A 18 -10.27 7.79 -12.92
CA GLY A 18 -10.21 8.62 -14.12
C GLY A 18 -8.99 9.55 -14.21
N LEU A 19 -7.89 9.21 -13.52
CA LEU A 19 -6.66 10.02 -13.47
C LEU A 19 -5.95 10.10 -14.83
N ASN A 20 -6.20 9.14 -15.73
CA ASN A 20 -5.63 9.10 -17.08
C ASN A 20 -5.88 10.36 -17.92
N LYS A 21 -6.83 11.22 -17.51
CA LYS A 21 -7.17 12.49 -18.17
C LYS A 21 -6.34 13.68 -17.66
N LEU A 22 -5.55 13.49 -16.61
CA LEU A 22 -4.73 14.54 -16.00
C LEU A 22 -3.33 14.59 -16.63
N SER A 23 -2.59 15.68 -16.40
CA SER A 23 -1.17 15.76 -16.77
C SER A 23 -0.35 14.76 -15.95
N GLN A 24 0.78 14.30 -16.51
CA GLN A 24 1.65 13.32 -15.86
C GLN A 24 2.06 13.77 -14.44
N ASP A 25 2.48 15.03 -14.27
CA ASP A 25 2.83 15.57 -12.96
C ASP A 25 1.70 15.45 -11.92
N LYS A 26 0.44 15.67 -12.36
CA LYS A 26 -0.73 15.54 -11.49
C LYS A 26 -1.07 14.08 -11.21
N GLN A 27 -0.91 13.20 -12.20
CA GLN A 27 -1.06 11.77 -11.99
C GLN A 27 -0.06 11.28 -10.94
N ASP A 28 1.22 11.64 -11.09
CA ASP A 28 2.28 11.23 -10.17
C ASP A 28 2.06 11.80 -8.75
N GLU A 29 1.65 13.07 -8.63
CA GLU A 29 1.32 13.67 -7.33
C GLU A 29 0.14 12.94 -6.63
N ILE A 30 -0.94 12.70 -7.37
CA ILE A 30 -2.13 12.04 -6.82
C ILE A 30 -1.80 10.58 -6.47
N LEU A 31 -1.07 9.87 -7.34
CA LEU A 31 -0.68 8.48 -7.10
C LEU A 31 0.27 8.36 -5.91
N ALA A 32 1.18 9.31 -5.71
CA ALA A 32 2.02 9.36 -4.51
C ALA A 32 1.18 9.49 -3.24
N LYS A 33 0.19 10.41 -3.23
CA LYS A 33 -0.73 10.59 -2.09
C LYS A 33 -1.58 9.34 -1.82
N ILE A 34 -2.11 8.72 -2.87
CA ILE A 34 -2.90 7.49 -2.76
C ILE A 34 -2.03 6.35 -2.22
N GLY A 35 -0.82 6.20 -2.76
CA GLY A 35 0.16 5.21 -2.29
C GLY A 35 0.49 5.39 -0.82
N GLU A 36 0.70 6.64 -0.37
CA GLU A 36 0.93 6.94 1.04
C GLU A 36 -0.26 6.54 1.93
N ILE A 37 -1.50 6.83 1.51
CA ILE A 37 -2.71 6.43 2.24
C ILE A 37 -2.83 4.91 2.34
N ILE A 38 -2.62 4.19 1.22
CA ILE A 38 -2.66 2.73 1.19
C ILE A 38 -1.61 2.15 2.15
N LEU A 39 -0.37 2.63 2.09
CA LEU A 39 0.71 2.19 2.98
C LEU A 39 0.38 2.44 4.45
N LYS A 40 -0.16 3.61 4.79
CA LYS A 40 -0.59 3.91 6.17
C LYS A 40 -1.70 2.99 6.64
N LYS A 41 -2.71 2.70 5.81
CA LYS A 41 -3.80 1.77 6.16
C LYS A 41 -3.28 0.35 6.33
N ILE A 42 -2.40 -0.11 5.44
CA ILE A 42 -1.74 -1.41 5.58
C ILE A 42 -1.00 -1.47 6.91
N PHE A 43 -0.20 -0.45 7.21
CA PHE A 43 0.54 -0.38 8.47
C PHE A 43 -0.37 -0.49 9.70
N ILE A 44 -1.46 0.28 9.75
CA ILE A 44 -2.40 0.26 10.87
C ILE A 44 -3.01 -1.14 11.02
N GLU A 45 -3.42 -1.78 9.93
CA GLU A 45 -4.03 -3.10 10.02
C GLU A 45 -3.03 -4.21 10.32
N THR A 46 -1.78 -4.07 9.86
CA THR A 46 -0.75 -5.07 10.12
C THR A 46 -0.16 -4.95 11.51
N VAL A 47 -0.02 -3.74 12.06
CA VAL A 47 0.58 -3.56 13.39
C VAL A 47 -0.23 -4.23 14.50
N ASP A 48 -1.55 -4.32 14.34
CA ASP A 48 -2.45 -5.03 15.26
C ASP A 48 -2.36 -6.57 15.12
N LYS A 49 -1.85 -7.05 13.98
CA LYS A 49 -1.66 -8.49 13.69
C LYS A 49 -0.24 -8.96 13.99
N LEU A 50 0.72 -8.05 14.09
CA LEU A 50 2.09 -8.36 14.48
C LEU A 50 2.18 -8.52 16.00
N GLY A 51 2.88 -9.57 16.45
CA GLY A 51 3.27 -9.68 17.86
C GLY A 51 4.30 -8.60 18.24
N GLU A 52 4.53 -8.38 19.54
CA GLU A 52 5.46 -7.34 20.03
C GLU A 52 6.86 -7.43 19.39
N THR A 53 7.39 -8.65 19.23
CA THR A 53 8.70 -8.87 18.61
C THR A 53 8.71 -8.50 17.13
N ASP A 54 7.68 -8.90 16.38
CA ASP A 54 7.60 -8.62 14.94
C ASP A 54 7.32 -7.14 14.67
N ARG A 55 6.58 -6.47 15.55
CA ARG A 55 6.38 -5.02 15.52
C ARG A 55 7.69 -4.26 15.73
N ALA A 56 8.52 -4.68 16.68
CA ALA A 56 9.81 -4.05 16.92
C ALA A 56 10.74 -4.18 15.70
N GLU A 57 10.76 -5.34 15.05
CA GLU A 57 11.53 -5.56 13.81
C GLU A 57 10.98 -4.69 12.67
N PHE A 58 9.66 -4.61 12.54
CA PHE A 58 9.02 -3.76 11.54
C PHE A 58 9.36 -2.26 11.74
N GLU A 59 9.27 -1.76 12.97
CA GLU A 59 9.64 -0.37 13.30
C GLU A 59 11.13 -0.09 13.02
N LYS A 60 11.99 -1.09 13.23
CA LYS A 60 13.41 -1.00 12.88
C LYS A 60 13.61 -0.91 11.37
N MET A 61 12.93 -1.75 10.59
CA MET A 61 12.99 -1.70 9.12
C MET A 61 12.58 -0.32 8.58
N LEU A 62 11.53 0.29 9.16
CA LEU A 62 11.11 1.65 8.82
C LEU A 62 12.19 2.71 9.15
N LYS A 63 12.81 2.63 10.33
CA LYS A 63 13.86 3.57 10.76
C LYS A 63 15.13 3.46 9.92
N GLU A 64 15.46 2.25 9.46
CA GLU A 64 16.62 1.98 8.60
C GLU A 64 16.37 2.39 7.14
N GLY A 65 15.17 2.85 6.80
CA GLY A 65 14.81 3.19 5.42
C GLY A 65 14.82 1.97 4.51
N THR A 66 14.48 0.80 5.06
CA THR A 66 14.36 -0.44 4.30
C THR A 66 13.38 -0.23 3.15
N ASP A 67 13.70 -0.79 1.99
CA ASP A 67 12.86 -0.65 0.81
C ASP A 67 11.48 -1.30 1.01
N ALA A 68 10.49 -0.77 0.29
CA ALA A 68 9.11 -1.20 0.41
C ALA A 68 8.92 -2.69 0.11
N ASP A 69 9.67 -3.28 -0.82
CA ASP A 69 9.54 -4.69 -1.19
C ASP A 69 10.05 -5.60 -0.06
N SER A 70 11.13 -5.21 0.61
CA SER A 70 11.68 -5.93 1.77
C SER A 70 10.74 -5.87 2.97
N ILE A 71 10.18 -4.69 3.26
CA ILE A 71 9.15 -4.51 4.29
C ILE A 71 7.93 -5.38 3.97
N GLU A 72 7.49 -5.40 2.72
CA GLU A 72 6.35 -6.18 2.30
C GLU A 72 6.59 -7.69 2.45
N LYS A 73 7.76 -8.19 2.04
CA LYS A 73 8.12 -9.60 2.23
C LYS A 73 8.07 -9.98 3.71
N PHE A 74 8.61 -9.15 4.58
CA PHE A 74 8.54 -9.37 6.02
C PHE A 74 7.08 -9.51 6.48
N LEU A 75 6.22 -8.54 6.14
CA LEU A 75 4.80 -8.58 6.50
C LEU A 75 4.08 -9.83 5.95
N ASN A 76 4.36 -10.21 4.70
CA ASN A 76 3.77 -11.40 4.08
C ASN A 76 4.17 -12.69 4.81
N THR A 77 5.40 -12.78 5.34
CA THR A 77 5.83 -13.94 6.15
C THR A 77 5.22 -14.00 7.54
N LYS A 78 4.73 -12.87 8.07
CA LYS A 78 4.21 -12.75 9.44
C LYS A 78 2.70 -12.76 9.51
N ILE A 79 2.03 -12.36 8.44
CA ILE A 79 0.58 -12.12 8.44
C ILE A 79 -0.06 -13.05 7.43
N GLU A 80 -0.88 -13.96 7.93
CA GLU A 80 -1.72 -14.79 7.07
C GLU A 80 -2.69 -13.91 6.26
N ASN A 81 -2.89 -14.26 4.99
CA ASN A 81 -3.77 -13.55 4.07
C ASN A 81 -3.37 -12.08 3.84
N TYR A 82 -2.09 -11.73 3.99
CA TYR A 82 -1.58 -10.38 3.77
C TYR A 82 -1.95 -9.80 2.39
N ASP A 83 -1.90 -10.62 1.32
CA ASP A 83 -2.31 -10.19 -0.02
C ASP A 83 -3.81 -9.83 -0.11
N MET A 84 -4.66 -10.48 0.69
CA MET A 84 -6.08 -10.13 0.77
C MET A 84 -6.29 -8.81 1.51
N ILE A 85 -5.48 -8.54 2.54
CA ILE A 85 -5.49 -7.26 3.27
C ILE A 85 -5.14 -6.12 2.30
N ILE A 86 -4.06 -6.27 1.53
CA ILE A 86 -3.67 -5.27 0.51
C ILE A 86 -4.82 -5.05 -0.47
N SER A 87 -5.35 -6.11 -1.06
CA SER A 87 -6.40 -6.02 -2.07
C SER A 87 -7.64 -5.30 -1.54
N ARG A 88 -8.05 -5.62 -0.30
CA ARG A 88 -9.17 -4.95 0.36
C ARG A 88 -8.90 -3.47 0.60
N ILE A 89 -7.72 -3.13 1.13
CA ILE A 89 -7.35 -1.74 1.41
C ILE A 89 -7.32 -0.91 0.13
N VAL A 90 -6.81 -1.46 -0.97
CA VAL A 90 -6.82 -0.79 -2.27
C VAL A 90 -8.26 -0.50 -2.72
N GLU A 91 -9.17 -1.46 -2.60
CA GLU A 91 -10.59 -1.24 -2.89
C GLU A 91 -11.23 -0.18 -1.98
N GLU A 92 -10.97 -0.24 -0.67
CA GLU A 92 -11.47 0.75 0.28
C GLU A 92 -10.97 2.16 -0.07
N VAL A 93 -9.67 2.33 -0.32
CA VAL A 93 -9.11 3.65 -0.65
C VAL A 93 -9.67 4.19 -1.97
N LYS A 94 -9.79 3.34 -2.99
CA LYS A 94 -10.43 3.72 -4.27
C LYS A 94 -11.86 4.22 -4.05
N ASN A 95 -12.64 3.52 -3.22
CA ASN A 95 -14.02 3.88 -2.91
C ASN A 95 -14.11 5.14 -2.05
N ASP A 96 -13.25 5.28 -1.03
CA ASP A 96 -13.18 6.46 -0.17
C ASP A 96 -12.94 7.72 -1.00
N ILE A 97 -11.99 7.67 -1.94
CA ILE A 97 -11.66 8.82 -2.80
C ILE A 97 -12.80 9.15 -3.76
N LYS A 98 -13.44 8.14 -4.34
CA LYS A 98 -14.53 8.35 -5.30
C LYS A 98 -15.80 8.90 -4.65
N ASN A 99 -16.05 8.55 -3.39
CA ASN A 99 -17.21 8.98 -2.62
C ASN A 99 -16.95 10.24 -1.77
N SER A 100 -15.73 10.78 -1.80
CA SER A 100 -15.35 12.03 -1.15
C SER A 100 -15.63 13.25 -2.02
#